data_AF-A0A973JTJ4-F1
#
_entry.id   AF-A0A973JTJ4-F1
#
_cell.length_a   1.000
_cell.length_b   1.000
_cell.length_c   1.000
_cell.angle_alpha   90.00
_cell.angle_beta   90.00
_cell.angle_gamma   90.00
#
_symmetry.space_group_name_H-M   'P 1'
#
loop_
_entity.id
_entity.type
_entity.pdbx_description
1 polymer ?
#
loop_
_entity_poly.entity_id
_entity_poly.type
_entity_poly.pdbx_seq_one_letter_code
_entity_poly.pdbx_strand_id
1 'polypeptide(L)' 'MMEVSEEEVRAKLRTENAEFQRLEQEHRKIDKELMNFEIHVYLSPEEEIERRRLQKLKLAAKDKMMEMLRRAKAGNA' A
#
# COMPACT_ATOMS: atom_id res chain seq x y z
N MET A 1 13.77 -24.66 6.69
CA MET A 1 13.54 -23.79 5.52
C MET A 1 13.44 -22.38 6.05
N MET A 2 14.30 -21.46 5.62
CA MET A 2 14.12 -20.05 5.97
C MET A 2 12.89 -19.54 5.22
N GLU A 3 11.79 -19.40 5.94
CA GLU A 3 10.68 -18.56 5.48
C GLU A 3 11.24 -17.14 5.41
N VAL A 4 11.67 -16.73 4.21
CA VAL A 4 12.05 -15.34 3.97
C VAL A 4 10.83 -14.51 4.34
N SER A 5 10.93 -13.80 5.47
CA SER A 5 9.79 -13.11 6.05
C SER A 5 9.37 -12.01 5.08
N GLU A 6 8.06 -11.76 4.96
CA GLU A 6 7.56 -10.71 4.07
C GLU A 6 8.22 -9.35 4.33
N GLU A 7 8.63 -9.11 5.57
CA GLU A 7 9.41 -7.96 6.00
C GLU A 7 10.81 -7.89 5.36
N GLU A 8 11.53 -9.01 5.20
CA GLU A 8 12.83 -9.03 4.53
C GLU A 8 12.71 -8.76 3.04
N VAL A 9 11.73 -9.36 2.37
CA VAL A 9 11.48 -9.11 0.94
C VAL A 9 11.05 -7.66 0.74
N ARG A 10 10.23 -7.12 1.64
CA ARG A 10 9.89 -5.68 1.65
C ARG A 10 11.11 -4.81 1.85
N ALA A 11 11.99 -5.13 2.80
CA ALA A 11 13.19 -4.33 3.07
C ALA A 11 14.14 -4.31 1.86
N LYS A 12 14.33 -5.45 1.20
CA LYS A 12 15.08 -5.54 -0.06
C LYS A 12 14.41 -4.73 -1.17
N LEU A 13 13.12 -4.94 -1.43
CA LEU A 13 12.36 -4.18 -2.42
C LEU A 13 12.39 -2.68 -2.15
N ARG A 14 12.34 -2.25 -0.90
CA ARG A 14 12.42 -0.83 -0.51
C ARG A 14 13.80 -0.23 -0.83
N THR A 15 14.85 -1.04 -0.81
CA THR A 15 16.23 -0.63 -1.10
C THR A 15 16.52 -0.69 -2.60
N GLU A 16 16.05 -1.73 -3.28
CA GLU A 16 16.34 -2.00 -4.69
C GLU A 16 15.31 -1.38 -5.64
N ASN A 17 14.09 -1.09 -5.17
CA ASN A 17 12.99 -0.62 -5.99
C ASN A 17 12.33 0.66 -5.42
N ALA A 18 12.61 1.79 -6.07
CA ALA A 18 12.01 3.08 -5.74
C ALA A 18 10.48 3.11 -5.91
N GLU A 19 9.90 2.26 -6.76
CA GLU A 19 8.44 2.13 -6.88
C GLU A 19 7.82 1.57 -5.61
N PHE A 20 8.50 0.64 -4.92
CA PHE A 20 8.01 0.11 -3.65
C PHE A 20 7.97 1.20 -2.57
N GLN A 21 8.99 2.05 -2.50
CA GLN A 21 8.95 3.23 -1.62
C GLN A 21 7.80 4.17 -1.95
N ARG A 22 7.54 4.43 -3.24
CA ARG A 22 6.42 5.27 -3.67
C ARG A 22 5.08 4.66 -3.26
N LEU A 23 4.89 3.36 -3.48
CA LEU A 23 3.68 2.64 -3.06
C LEU A 23 3.48 2.71 -1.54
N GLU A 24 4.55 2.59 -0.75
CA GLU A 24 4.47 2.75 0.71
C GLU A 24 4.09 4.16 1.13
N GLN A 25 4.67 5.18 0.50
CA GLN A 25 4.29 6.57 0.75
C GLN A 25 2.84 6.84 0.36
N GLU A 26 2.40 6.31 -0.78
CA GLU A 26 1.03 6.44 -1.28
C GLU A 26 0.05 5.75 -0.32
N HIS A 27 0.35 4.52 0.12
CA HIS A 27 -0.42 3.83 1.14
C HIS A 27 -0.50 4.64 2.44
N ARG A 28 0.62 5.21 2.92
CA ARG A 28 0.65 6.02 4.15
C ARG A 28 -0.13 7.32 4.01
N LYS A 29 -0.11 7.93 2.82
CA LYS A 29 -0.91 9.12 2.50
C LYS A 29 -2.39 8.77 2.51
N ILE A 30 -2.78 7.69 1.83
CA ILE A 30 -4.16 7.20 1.79
C ILE A 30 -4.67 6.86 3.20
N ASP A 31 -3.86 6.20 4.04
CA ASP A 31 -4.22 5.90 5.43
C ASP A 31 -4.48 7.19 6.24
N LYS A 32 -3.64 8.21 6.09
CA LYS A 32 -3.86 9.52 6.74
C LYS A 32 -5.15 10.20 6.28
N GLU A 33 -5.41 10.20 4.97
CA GLU A 33 -6.63 10.78 4.43
C GLU A 33 -7.86 10.02 4.92
N LEU A 34 -7.82 8.67 4.91
CA LEU A 34 -8.88 7.82 5.48
C LEU A 34 -9.09 8.10 6.97
N MET A 35 -8.02 8.30 7.75
CA MET A 35 -8.11 8.62 9.17
C MET A 35 -8.76 10.00 9.40
N ASN A 36 -8.46 10.99 8.57
CA ASN A 36 -9.15 12.29 8.59
C ASN A 36 -10.66 12.12 8.35
N PHE A 37 -11.04 11.25 7.42
CA PHE A 37 -12.43 10.93 7.16
C PHE A 37 -13.09 10.11 8.28
N GLU A 38 -12.34 9.26 9.00
CA GLU A 38 -12.88 8.53 10.16
C GLU A 38 -13.09 9.42 11.38
N ILE A 39 -12.30 10.50 11.53
CA ILE A 39 -12.50 11.50 12.59
C ILE A 39 -13.76 12.34 12.33
N HIS A 40 -14.13 12.54 11.06
CA HIS A 40 -15.35 13.26 10.69
C HIS A 40 -16.56 12.32 10.85
N VAL A 41 -17.29 12.47 11.97
CA VAL A 41 -18.50 11.68 12.29
C VAL A 41 -19.60 11.82 11.22
N TYR A 42 -19.61 12.94 10.49
CA TYR A 42 -20.49 13.17 9.35
C TYR A 42 -19.65 13.54 8.13
N LEU A 43 -19.49 12.56 7.24
CA LEU A 43 -18.87 12.76 5.94
C LEU A 43 -19.90 13.34 4.98
N SER A 44 -19.52 14.40 4.29
CA SER A 44 -20.29 14.94 3.18
C SER A 44 -20.32 13.92 2.03
N PRO A 45 -21.32 13.95 1.13
CA PRO A 45 -21.39 13.03 0.00
C PRO A 45 -20.12 13.06 -0.89
N GLU A 46 -19.46 14.22 -1.00
CA GLU A 46 -18.17 14.35 -1.68
C GLU A 46 -17.05 13.59 -0.96
N GLU A 47 -17.03 13.63 0.38
CA GLU A 47 -16.05 12.93 1.22
C GLU A 47 -16.29 11.42 1.23
N GLU A 48 -17.54 10.95 1.17
CA GLU A 48 -17.85 9.53 0.97
C GLU A 48 -17.31 9.01 -0.37
N ILE A 49 -17.45 9.80 -1.45
CA ILE A 49 -16.90 9.47 -2.76
C ILE A 49 -15.38 9.41 -2.69
N GLU A 50 -14.75 10.38 -2.03
CA GLU A 50 -13.30 10.42 -1.87
C GLU A 50 -12.78 9.26 -1.01
N ARG A 51 -13.46 8.95 0.10
CA ARG A 51 -13.17 7.78 0.94
C ARG A 51 -13.25 6.47 0.14
N ARG A 52 -14.28 6.29 -0.69
CA ARG A 52 -14.39 5.11 -1.57
C ARG A 52 -13.29 5.08 -2.63
N ARG A 53 -12.91 6.23 -3.19
CA ARG A 53 -11.77 6.35 -4.11
C ARG A 53 -10.46 5.94 -3.43
N LEU A 54 -10.22 6.45 -2.23
CA LEU A 54 -9.05 6.14 -1.42
C LEU A 54 -8.98 4.66 -1.05
N GLN A 55 -10.10 4.03 -0.69
CA GLN A 55 -10.14 2.58 -0.48
C GLN A 55 -9.75 1.80 -1.74
N LYS A 56 -10.22 2.22 -2.93
CA LYS A 56 -9.80 1.60 -4.20
C LYS A 56 -8.32 1.81 -4.48
N LEU A 57 -7.79 3.01 -4.25
CA LEU A 57 -6.37 3.30 -4.40
C LEU A 57 -5.52 2.47 -3.44
N LYS A 58 -5.97 2.32 -2.18
CA LYS A 58 -5.31 1.46 -1.19
C LYS A 58 -5.27 0.01 -1.65
N LEU A 59 -6.38 -0.49 -2.22
CA LEU A 59 -6.42 -1.83 -2.79
C LEU A 59 -5.44 -1.97 -3.96
N ALA A 60 -5.45 -1.03 -4.91
CA ALA A 60 -4.53 -1.04 -6.04
C ALA A 60 -3.05 -0.94 -5.62
N ALA A 61 -2.74 -0.12 -4.61
CA ALA A 61 -1.40 -0.02 -4.05
C ALA A 61 -0.97 -1.34 -3.38
N LYS A 62 -1.89 -1.98 -2.65
CA LYS A 62 -1.67 -3.31 -2.05
C LYS A 62 -1.46 -4.39 -3.11
N ASP A 63 -2.26 -4.39 -4.17
CA ASP A 63 -2.12 -5.32 -5.29
C ASP A 63 -0.76 -5.15 -5.99
N LYS A 64 -0.34 -3.91 -6.25
CA LYS A 64 1.01 -3.64 -6.78
C LYS A 64 2.12 -4.10 -5.84
N MET A 65 1.98 -3.86 -4.53
CA MET A 65 2.94 -4.37 -3.54
C MET A 65 3.00 -5.90 -3.54
N MET A 66 1.85 -6.59 -3.60
CA MET A 66 1.80 -8.05 -3.68
C MET A 66 2.42 -8.58 -4.98
N GLU A 67 2.21 -7.90 -6.10
CA GLU A 67 2.85 -8.25 -7.36
C GLU A 67 4.37 -8.08 -7.30
N MET A 68 4.85 -6.98 -6.72
CA MET A 68 6.28 -6.74 -6.48
C MET A 68 6.88 -7.83 -5.58
N LEU A 69 6.19 -8.18 -4.49
CA LEU A 69 6.60 -9.26 -3.58
C LEU A 69 6.63 -10.62 -4.29
N ARG A 70 5.63 -10.93 -5.12
CA ARG A 70 5.61 -12.15 -5.94
C ARG A 70 6.75 -12.19 -6.93
N ARG A 71 7.02 -11.09 -7.65
CA ARG A 71 8.14 -10.98 -8.58
C ARG A 71 9.48 -11.11 -7.86
N ALA A 72 9.66 -10.47 -6.70
CA ALA A 72 10.88 -10.56 -5.92
C ALA A 72 11.13 -11.95 -5.33
N LYS A 73 10.06 -12.68 -4.97
CA LYS A 73 10.14 -14.09 -4.56
C LYS A 73 10.43 -15.02 -5.75
N ALA A 74 9.84 -14.75 -6.92
CA ALA A 74 10.01 -15.57 -8.12
C ALA A 74 11.34 -15.34 -8.86
N GLY A 75 11.89 -14.12 -8.82
CA GLY A 75 13.18 -13.77 -9.44
C GLY A 75 14.41 -14.06 -8.56
N ASN A 76 14.21 -14.53 -7.32
CA ASN A 76 15.27 -15.02 -6.43
C ASN A 76 15.39 -16.57 -6.46
N ALA A 77 14.74 -17.23 -7.41
CA ALA A 77 14.82 -18.68 -7.62
C ALA A 77 15.85 -19.03 -8.70
#